data_AF-A0A1M5XVW0-F1
#
_entry.id   AF-A0A1M5XVW0-F1
#
_cell.length_a   1.000
_cell.length_b   1.000
_cell.length_c   1.000
_cell.angle_alpha   90.00
_cell.angle_beta   90.00
_cell.angle_gamma   90.00
#
_symmetry.space_group_name_H-M   'P 1'
#
loop_
_entity.id
_entity.type
_entity.pdbx_description
1 polymer ?
#
loop_
_entity_poly.entity_id
_entity_poly.type
_entity_poly.pdbx_seq_one_letter_code
_entity_poly.pdbx_strand_id
1 'polypeptide(L)'
;MNRQYIKITITVVFAAVLWYVIFVVKPMNFWLSMCCGILLLLLAAGLSDRTIFKIGPFKLKYAVLGIISAAVLYAIFYIGNDLSSLILPMKDSQIANVYMNRNGTSIYVISALLLLIIGPGEAIFWNGFVQKALMEKHGIKSVVIAAALYTVVHIVTLNFMLILAALVCGLFWGALYFRTRNLYPVIISHALWDMTVFVLLPFQR
;
A
#
# COMPACT_ATOMS: atom_id res chain seq x y z
N MET A 1 -25.06 -8.97 10.87
CA MET A 1 -23.86 -8.73 10.03
C MET A 1 -22.88 -9.88 10.24
N ASN A 2 -22.32 -10.49 9.19
CA ASN A 2 -21.34 -11.59 9.34
C ASN A 2 -20.19 -11.09 10.26
N ARG A 3 -19.83 -11.87 11.30
CA ARG A 3 -18.79 -11.50 12.29
C ARG A 3 -17.48 -11.05 11.64
N GLN A 4 -17.17 -11.59 10.46
CA GLN A 4 -16.00 -11.21 9.67
C GLN A 4 -16.07 -9.77 9.14
N TYR A 5 -17.22 -9.29 8.67
CA TYR A 5 -17.37 -7.88 8.23
C TYR A 5 -17.22 -6.90 9.38
N ILE A 6 -17.74 -7.23 10.56
CA ILE A 6 -17.57 -6.40 11.75
C ILE A 6 -16.06 -6.21 12.05
N LYS A 7 -15.31 -7.32 12.05
CA LYS A 7 -13.86 -7.29 12.27
C LYS A 7 -13.14 -6.42 11.23
N ILE A 8 -13.44 -6.61 9.94
CA ILE A 8 -12.85 -5.81 8.85
C ILE A 8 -13.16 -4.32 9.04
N THR A 9 -14.42 -3.97 9.30
CA THR A 9 -14.83 -2.58 9.50
C THR A 9 -14.06 -1.96 10.67
N ILE A 10 -13.97 -2.64 11.81
CA ILE A 10 -13.22 -2.15 12.98
C ILE A 10 -11.74 -1.92 12.61
N THR A 11 -11.09 -2.89 11.95
CA THR A 11 -9.68 -2.77 11.59
C THR A 11 -9.43 -1.71 10.51
N VAL A 12 -10.37 -1.48 9.58
CA VAL A 12 -10.25 -0.43 8.56
C VAL A 12 -10.45 0.96 9.18
N VAL A 13 -11.38 1.10 10.13
CA VAL A 13 -11.51 2.33 10.92
C VAL A 13 -10.24 2.58 11.72
N PHE A 14 -9.68 1.54 12.34
CA PHE A 14 -8.40 1.65 13.04
C PHE A 14 -7.25 2.06 12.10
N ALA A 15 -7.22 1.54 10.87
CA ALA A 15 -6.28 1.97 9.84
C ALA A 15 -6.45 3.46 9.49
N ALA A 16 -7.68 3.94 9.34
CA ALA A 16 -7.94 5.36 9.10
C ALA A 16 -7.44 6.25 10.26
N VAL A 17 -7.63 5.83 11.51
CA VAL A 17 -7.12 6.54 12.68
C VAL A 17 -5.59 6.55 12.68
N LEU A 18 -4.93 5.42 12.41
CA LEU A 18 -3.48 5.36 12.33
C LEU A 18 -2.94 6.23 11.19
N TRP A 19 -3.58 6.23 10.02
CA TRP A 19 -3.20 7.10 8.91
C TRP A 19 -3.34 8.58 9.28
N TYR A 20 -4.41 8.97 9.98
CA TYR A 20 -4.56 10.33 10.52
C TYR A 20 -3.41 10.69 11.46
N VAL A 21 -3.06 9.79 12.39
CA VAL A 21 -1.95 10.04 13.33
C VAL A 21 -0.62 10.18 12.58
N ILE A 22 -0.35 9.33 11.60
CA ILE A 22 0.91 9.34 10.84
C ILE A 22 1.03 10.60 9.97
N PHE A 23 -0.02 10.97 9.23
CA PHE A 23 0.06 12.03 8.22
C PHE A 23 -0.35 13.42 8.72
N VAL A 24 -1.16 13.50 9.78
CA VAL A 24 -1.66 14.79 10.33
C VAL A 24 -0.99 15.11 11.65
N VAL A 25 -1.05 14.21 12.63
CA VAL A 25 -0.49 14.48 13.97
C VAL A 25 1.04 14.46 13.96
N LYS A 26 1.64 13.58 13.16
CA LYS A 26 3.10 13.45 12.97
C LYS A 26 3.87 13.42 14.32
N PRO A 27 3.56 12.48 15.22
CA PRO A 27 4.09 12.48 16.59
C PRO A 27 5.61 12.22 16.67
N MET A 28 6.18 11.61 15.64
CA MET A 28 7.60 11.26 15.56
C MET A 28 8.02 11.17 14.09
N ASN A 29 9.24 10.68 13.84
CA ASN A 29 9.75 10.42 12.50
C ASN A 29 8.73 9.63 11.64
N PHE A 30 8.53 10.06 10.39
CA PHE A 30 7.52 9.46 9.50
C PHE A 30 7.73 7.96 9.32
N TRP A 31 8.97 7.52 9.07
CA TRP A 31 9.28 6.12 8.81
C TRP A 31 9.11 5.24 10.04
N LEU A 32 9.44 5.77 11.22
CA LEU A 32 9.16 5.09 12.49
C LEU A 32 7.64 4.99 12.74
N SER A 33 6.90 6.07 12.48
CA SER A 33 5.44 6.10 12.61
C SER A 33 4.78 5.10 11.66
N MET A 34 5.23 5.01 10.41
CA MET A 34 4.79 4.02 9.42
C MET A 34 5.09 2.59 9.89
N CYS A 35 6.32 2.32 10.34
CA CYS A 35 6.72 1.01 10.85
C CYS A 35 5.82 0.57 12.03
N CYS A 36 5.68 1.42 13.05
CA CYS A 36 4.83 1.14 14.20
C CYS A 36 3.35 0.98 13.80
N GLY A 37 2.84 1.85 12.92
CA GLY A 37 1.46 1.80 12.44
C GLY A 37 1.15 0.50 11.71
N ILE A 38 2.03 0.05 10.81
CA ILE A 38 1.87 -1.22 10.09
C ILE A 38 1.93 -2.41 11.05
N LEU A 39 2.87 -2.42 12.01
CA LEU A 39 2.94 -3.50 13.00
C LEU A 39 1.69 -3.55 13.89
N LEU A 40 1.16 -2.39 14.31
CA LEU A 40 -0.10 -2.31 15.06
C LEU A 40 -1.30 -2.77 14.22
N LEU A 41 -1.33 -2.46 12.93
CA LEU A 41 -2.38 -2.93 12.02
C LEU A 41 -2.35 -4.45 11.85
N LEU A 42 -1.16 -5.01 11.63
CA LEU A 42 -0.97 -6.45 11.54
C LEU A 42 -1.33 -7.16 12.85
N LEU A 43 -1.00 -6.55 14.00
CA LEU A 43 -1.41 -7.07 15.30
C LEU A 43 -2.93 -7.08 15.46
N ALA A 44 -3.60 -5.95 15.20
CA ALA A 44 -5.06 -5.84 15.29
C ALA A 44 -5.78 -6.81 14.35
N ALA A 45 -5.28 -6.97 13.12
CA ALA A 45 -5.81 -7.90 12.14
C ALA A 45 -5.52 -9.37 12.52
N GLY A 46 -4.33 -9.68 13.06
CA GLY A 46 -3.96 -11.02 13.53
C GLY A 46 -4.74 -11.48 14.76
N LEU A 47 -5.09 -10.54 15.66
CA LEU A 47 -6.03 -10.80 16.76
C LEU A 47 -7.45 -11.08 16.25
N SER A 48 -7.81 -10.53 15.09
CA SER A 48 -9.11 -10.72 14.45
C SER A 48 -9.20 -12.03 13.66
N ASP A 49 -8.17 -12.36 12.88
CA ASP A 49 -8.04 -13.58 12.08
C ASP A 49 -6.57 -14.02 12.00
N ARG A 50 -6.25 -15.13 12.69
CA ARG A 50 -4.90 -15.70 12.70
C ARG A 50 -4.44 -16.22 11.35
N THR A 51 -5.34 -16.38 10.38
CA THR A 51 -4.99 -16.83 9.03
C THR A 51 -4.41 -15.73 8.14
N ILE A 52 -4.31 -14.49 8.62
CA ILE A 52 -3.71 -13.37 7.90
C ILE A 52 -2.28 -13.66 7.42
N PHE A 53 -1.50 -14.40 8.20
CA PHE A 53 -0.12 -14.76 7.86
C PHE A 53 -0.02 -15.97 6.91
N LYS A 54 -1.14 -16.55 6.47
CA LYS A 54 -1.15 -17.57 5.42
C LYS A 54 -1.01 -16.91 4.05
N ILE A 55 0.22 -16.54 3.70
CA ILE A 55 0.56 -15.78 2.49
C ILE A 55 0.61 -16.63 1.19
N GLY A 56 0.41 -17.94 1.31
CA GLY A 56 0.46 -18.92 0.24
C GLY A 56 1.83 -19.60 0.11
N PRO A 57 1.98 -20.61 -0.76
CA PRO A 57 3.26 -21.27 -0.99
C PRO A 57 4.17 -20.41 -1.86
N PHE A 58 5.46 -20.35 -1.51
CA PHE A 58 6.46 -19.69 -2.34
C PHE A 58 6.74 -20.50 -3.60
N LYS A 59 6.81 -19.83 -4.76
CA LYS A 59 7.23 -20.39 -6.04
C LYS A 59 8.00 -19.33 -6.82
N LEU A 60 9.06 -19.71 -7.52
CA LEU A 60 9.88 -18.79 -8.30
C LEU A 60 9.06 -17.95 -9.30
N LYS A 61 8.04 -18.55 -9.93
CA LYS A 61 7.11 -17.84 -10.82
C LYS A 61 6.41 -16.64 -10.18
N TYR A 62 6.14 -16.70 -8.86
CA TYR A 62 5.50 -15.60 -8.13
C TYR A 62 6.50 -14.48 -7.82
N ALA A 63 7.76 -14.83 -7.56
CA ALA A 63 8.82 -13.84 -7.43
C ALA A 63 9.05 -13.09 -8.74
N VAL A 64 9.20 -13.81 -9.86
CA VAL A 64 9.33 -13.23 -11.20
C VAL A 64 8.12 -12.36 -11.53
N LEU A 65 6.90 -12.84 -11.27
CA LEU A 65 5.69 -12.07 -11.50
C LEU A 65 5.66 -10.78 -10.66
N GLY A 66 6.09 -10.82 -9.41
CA GLY A 66 6.17 -9.64 -8.55
C GLY A 66 7.17 -8.60 -9.07
N ILE A 67 8.37 -9.03 -9.50
CA ILE A 67 9.39 -8.15 -10.09
C ILE A 67 8.87 -7.49 -11.37
N ILE A 68 8.29 -8.28 -12.28
CA ILE A 68 7.69 -7.75 -13.52
C ILE A 68 6.56 -6.77 -13.18
N SER A 69 5.73 -7.09 -12.19
CA SER A 69 4.62 -6.24 -11.77
C SER A 69 5.11 -4.91 -11.19
N ALA A 70 6.21 -4.89 -10.43
CA ALA A 70 6.83 -3.65 -9.97
C ALA A 70 7.31 -2.78 -11.13
N ALA A 71 7.97 -3.37 -12.13
CA ALA A 71 8.45 -2.66 -13.31
C ALA A 71 7.29 -2.08 -14.15
N VAL A 72 6.23 -2.87 -14.37
CA VAL A 72 5.02 -2.41 -15.07
C VAL A 72 4.35 -1.26 -14.30
N LEU A 73 4.21 -1.40 -12.98
CA LEU A 73 3.60 -0.35 -12.17
C LEU A 73 4.46 0.92 -12.16
N TYR A 74 5.79 0.80 -12.12
CA TYR A 74 6.67 1.95 -12.27
C TYR A 74 6.46 2.67 -13.60
N ALA A 75 6.37 1.93 -14.72
CA ALA A 75 6.10 2.52 -16.04
C ALA A 75 4.74 3.23 -16.10
N ILE A 76 3.69 2.66 -15.47
CA ILE A 76 2.36 3.31 -15.36
C ILE A 76 2.49 4.66 -14.66
N PHE A 77 3.22 4.72 -13.53
CA PHE A 77 3.40 5.96 -12.79
C PHE A 77 4.31 6.95 -13.50
N TYR A 78 5.33 6.48 -14.22
CA TYR A 78 6.18 7.34 -15.04
C TYR A 78 5.37 8.07 -16.11
N ILE A 79 4.56 7.34 -16.89
CA ILE A 79 3.67 7.92 -17.91
C ILE A 79 2.61 8.82 -17.24
N GLY A 80 2.01 8.36 -16.13
CA GLY A 80 1.02 9.11 -15.38
C GLY A 80 1.56 10.44 -14.84
N ASN A 81 2.80 10.46 -14.37
CA ASN A 81 3.47 11.69 -13.91
C ASN A 81 3.62 12.69 -15.05
N ASP A 82 4.04 12.25 -16.24
CA ASP A 82 4.18 13.13 -17.40
C ASP A 82 2.81 13.68 -17.84
N LEU A 83 1.80 12.82 -17.99
CA LEU A 83 0.45 13.22 -18.40
C LEU A 83 -0.22 14.14 -17.39
N SER A 84 -0.01 13.92 -16.09
CA SER A 84 -0.59 14.76 -15.05
C SER A 84 -0.12 16.21 -15.11
N SER A 85 1.06 16.47 -15.69
CA SER A 85 1.59 17.83 -15.92
C SER A 85 0.68 18.69 -16.79
N LEU A 86 -0.13 18.04 -17.63
CA LEU A 86 -1.01 18.71 -18.59
C LEU A 86 -2.31 19.22 -17.95
N ILE A 87 -2.69 18.67 -16.78
CA ILE A 87 -4.03 18.84 -16.21
C ILE A 87 -3.98 19.31 -14.75
N LEU A 88 -2.87 19.09 -14.03
CA LEU A 88 -2.75 19.36 -12.60
C LEU A 88 -1.62 20.39 -12.31
N PRO A 89 -1.96 21.69 -12.19
CA PRO A 89 -0.97 22.76 -12.00
C PRO A 89 -0.12 22.61 -10.72
N MET A 90 -0.63 21.94 -9.69
CA MET A 90 0.04 21.81 -8.39
C MET A 90 0.72 20.45 -8.16
N LYS A 91 0.80 19.59 -9.18
CA LYS A 91 1.30 18.21 -8.99
C LYS A 91 2.70 18.15 -8.37
N ASP A 92 3.62 19.02 -8.78
CA ASP A 92 5.02 18.90 -8.41
C ASP A 92 5.20 19.24 -6.94
N SER A 93 4.45 20.25 -6.45
CA SER A 93 4.38 20.55 -5.02
C SER A 93 3.81 19.38 -4.19
N GLN A 94 2.79 18.68 -4.71
CA GLN A 94 2.22 17.53 -4.04
C GLN A 94 3.17 16.33 -4.01
N ILE A 95 3.88 16.07 -5.11
CA ILE A 95 4.90 15.02 -5.19
C ILE A 95 6.07 15.36 -4.26
N ALA A 96 6.56 16.60 -4.28
CA ALA A 96 7.64 17.07 -3.40
C ALA A 96 7.26 16.90 -1.92
N ASN A 97 6.03 17.25 -1.53
CA ASN A 97 5.53 17.07 -0.16
C ASN A 97 5.60 15.60 0.32
N VAL A 98 5.35 14.63 -0.57
CA VAL A 98 5.51 13.20 -0.22
C VAL A 98 6.98 12.86 -0.02
N TYR A 99 7.87 13.37 -0.87
CA TYR A 99 9.30 13.09 -0.77
C TYR A 99 10.01 13.81 0.37
N MET A 100 9.47 14.92 0.87
CA MET A 100 9.94 15.55 2.11
C MET A 100 9.93 14.59 3.31
N ASN A 101 9.10 13.54 3.29
CA ASN A 101 9.11 12.50 4.33
C ASN A 101 10.44 11.71 4.40
N ARG A 102 11.32 11.82 3.40
CA ARG A 102 12.68 11.24 3.44
C ARG A 102 13.62 12.00 4.38
N ASN A 103 13.34 13.28 4.64
CA ASN A 103 14.27 14.17 5.34
C ASN A 103 14.53 13.67 6.76
N GLY A 104 15.81 13.63 7.14
CA GLY A 104 16.24 13.21 8.48
C GLY A 104 16.31 11.70 8.71
N THR A 105 16.09 10.87 7.68
CA THR A 105 16.27 9.41 7.77
C THR A 105 17.21 8.91 6.66
N SER A 106 18.16 8.03 7.01
CA SER A 106 19.06 7.41 6.04
C SER A 106 18.29 6.63 4.97
N ILE A 107 18.68 6.78 3.69
CA ILE A 107 18.07 6.05 2.56
C ILE A 107 18.17 4.53 2.73
N TYR A 108 19.21 4.03 3.41
CA TYR A 108 19.37 2.61 3.70
C TYR A 108 18.32 2.12 4.70
N VAL A 109 18.02 2.94 5.72
CA VAL A 109 16.97 2.64 6.70
C VAL A 109 15.60 2.67 6.04
N ILE A 110 15.33 3.70 5.22
CA ILE A 110 14.09 3.80 4.43
C ILE A 110 13.92 2.56 3.55
N SER A 111 14.98 2.16 2.83
CA SER A 111 14.95 0.99 1.94
C SER A 111 14.65 -0.29 2.72
N ALA A 112 15.30 -0.50 3.86
CA ALA A 112 15.06 -1.67 4.71
C ALA A 112 13.63 -1.70 5.23
N LEU A 113 13.09 -0.57 5.68
CA LEU A 113 11.70 -0.48 6.17
C LEU A 113 10.68 -0.76 5.06
N LEU A 114 10.88 -0.18 3.86
CA LEU A 114 10.02 -0.43 2.70
C LEU A 114 10.03 -1.89 2.28
N LEU A 115 11.22 -2.50 2.18
CA LEU A 115 11.39 -3.86 1.70
C LEU A 115 10.91 -4.92 2.69
N LEU A 116 11.11 -4.70 4.00
CA LEU A 116 10.94 -5.73 5.01
C LEU A 116 9.68 -5.58 5.86
N ILE A 117 9.15 -4.37 6.02
CA ILE A 117 8.07 -4.09 6.96
C ILE A 117 6.87 -3.44 6.26
N ILE A 118 7.07 -2.27 5.66
CA ILE A 118 5.98 -1.45 5.13
C ILE A 118 5.33 -2.14 3.93
N GLY A 119 6.06 -2.36 2.83
CA GLY A 119 5.51 -2.99 1.62
C GLY A 119 4.89 -4.38 1.90
N PRO A 120 5.60 -5.31 2.59
CA PRO A 120 5.01 -6.59 2.97
C PRO A 120 3.80 -6.47 3.90
N GLY A 121 3.85 -5.60 4.91
CA GLY A 121 2.79 -5.45 5.89
C GLY A 121 1.53 -4.83 5.32
N GLU A 122 1.66 -3.82 4.45
CA GLU A 122 0.55 -3.25 3.69
C GLU A 122 -0.13 -4.32 2.83
N ALA A 123 0.65 -5.09 2.06
CA ALA A 123 0.12 -6.15 1.21
C ALA A 123 -0.60 -7.25 2.02
N ILE A 124 -0.05 -7.64 3.17
CA ILE A 124 -0.67 -8.62 4.07
C ILE A 124 -1.99 -8.09 4.63
N PHE A 125 -2.05 -6.83 5.07
CA PHE A 125 -3.26 -6.24 5.61
C PHE A 125 -4.33 -6.01 4.53
N TRP A 126 -4.01 -5.27 3.47
CA TRP A 126 -4.98 -4.86 2.46
C TRP A 126 -5.41 -6.00 1.55
N ASN A 127 -4.46 -6.76 0.99
CA ASN A 127 -4.80 -7.86 0.09
C ASN A 127 -5.08 -9.15 0.87
N GLY A 128 -4.20 -9.48 1.82
CA GLY A 128 -4.24 -10.74 2.57
C GLY A 128 -5.37 -10.86 3.57
N PHE A 129 -5.88 -9.74 4.09
CA PHE A 129 -6.94 -9.72 5.09
C PHE A 129 -8.21 -9.03 4.59
N VAL A 130 -8.15 -7.74 4.24
CA VAL A 130 -9.34 -6.99 3.81
C VAL A 130 -9.91 -7.55 2.50
N GLN A 131 -9.12 -7.57 1.43
CA GLN A 131 -9.59 -8.04 0.12
C GLN A 131 -9.93 -9.53 0.15
N LYS A 132 -9.10 -10.38 0.76
CA LYS A 132 -9.35 -11.82 0.90
C LYS A 132 -10.74 -12.11 1.48
N ALA A 133 -11.11 -11.42 2.55
CA ALA A 133 -12.43 -11.61 3.16
C ALA A 133 -13.57 -11.06 2.30
N LEU A 134 -13.34 -9.97 1.55
CA LEU A 134 -14.31 -9.46 0.58
C LEU A 134 -14.49 -10.41 -0.62
N MET A 135 -13.45 -11.14 -1.03
CA MET A 135 -13.48 -12.04 -2.18
C MET A 135 -14.50 -13.17 -2.04
N GLU A 136 -14.71 -13.69 -0.83
CA GLU A 136 -15.66 -14.78 -0.56
C GLU A 136 -17.09 -14.41 -0.97
N LYS A 137 -17.50 -13.15 -0.75
CA LYS A 137 -18.86 -12.69 -1.07
C LYS A 137 -18.94 -11.91 -2.39
N HIS A 138 -17.90 -11.16 -2.74
CA HIS A 138 -17.94 -10.18 -3.82
C HIS A 138 -17.16 -10.61 -5.07
N GLY A 139 -16.41 -11.73 -5.01
CA GLY A 139 -15.63 -12.21 -6.15
C GLY A 139 -14.69 -11.11 -6.68
N ILE A 140 -14.73 -10.86 -7.99
CA ILE A 140 -13.89 -9.84 -8.64
C ILE A 140 -14.16 -8.42 -8.11
N LYS A 141 -15.39 -8.12 -7.67
CA LYS A 141 -15.74 -6.79 -7.13
C LYS A 141 -14.95 -6.44 -5.86
N SER A 142 -14.41 -7.45 -5.17
CA SER A 142 -13.51 -7.23 -4.02
C SER A 142 -12.29 -6.37 -4.37
N VAL A 143 -11.79 -6.42 -5.61
CA VAL A 143 -10.66 -5.59 -6.07
C VAL A 143 -11.01 -4.11 -5.92
N VAL A 144 -12.15 -3.71 -6.49
CA VAL A 144 -12.60 -2.31 -6.47
C VAL A 144 -12.98 -1.88 -5.05
N ILE A 145 -13.67 -2.73 -4.29
CA ILE A 145 -14.08 -2.40 -2.93
C ILE A 145 -12.86 -2.23 -2.02
N ALA A 146 -11.89 -3.15 -2.06
CA ALA A 146 -10.67 -3.06 -1.26
C ALA A 146 -9.80 -1.86 -1.66
N ALA A 147 -9.64 -1.61 -2.97
CA ALA A 147 -8.93 -0.43 -3.47
C ALA A 147 -9.59 0.87 -3.03
N ALA A 148 -10.92 0.94 -3.04
CA ALA A 148 -11.66 2.11 -2.56
C ALA A 148 -11.43 2.33 -1.06
N LEU A 149 -11.49 1.28 -0.23
CA LEU A 149 -11.18 1.40 1.20
C LEU A 149 -9.74 1.86 1.45
N TYR A 150 -8.78 1.30 0.72
CA TYR A 150 -7.37 1.71 0.77
C TYR A 150 -7.18 3.18 0.36
N THR A 151 -7.88 3.62 -0.68
CA THR A 151 -7.84 5.02 -1.15
C THR A 151 -8.45 5.97 -0.12
N VAL A 152 -9.58 5.59 0.49
CA VAL A 152 -10.29 6.44 1.45
C VAL A 152 -9.44 6.73 2.68
N VAL A 153 -8.68 5.77 3.20
CA VAL A 153 -7.78 6.05 4.33
C VAL A 153 -6.67 7.06 3.99
N HIS A 154 -6.33 7.19 2.71
CA HIS A 154 -5.36 8.19 2.23
C HIS A 154 -5.96 9.59 2.03
N ILE A 155 -7.28 9.76 2.04
CA ILE A 155 -7.92 11.09 1.88
C ILE A 155 -7.43 12.07 2.97
N VAL A 156 -7.13 11.54 4.15
CA VAL A 156 -6.60 12.32 5.29
C VAL A 156 -5.30 13.05 4.98
N THR A 157 -4.55 12.60 3.98
CA THR A 157 -3.29 13.22 3.55
C THR A 157 -3.50 14.57 2.87
N LEU A 158 -4.73 14.84 2.38
CA LEU A 158 -5.09 15.99 1.55
C LEU A 158 -4.15 16.19 0.36
N ASN A 159 -3.51 15.11 -0.09
CA ASN A 159 -2.57 15.10 -1.20
C ASN A 159 -3.19 14.31 -2.36
N PHE A 160 -3.67 15.03 -3.37
CA PHE A 160 -4.40 14.42 -4.48
C PHE A 160 -3.54 13.39 -5.24
N MET A 161 -2.27 13.69 -5.49
CA MET A 161 -1.36 12.73 -6.13
C MET A 161 -1.18 11.45 -5.31
N LEU A 162 -1.08 11.55 -3.98
CA LEU A 162 -0.97 10.39 -3.10
C LEU A 162 -2.28 9.57 -3.04
N ILE A 163 -3.43 10.23 -3.01
CA ILE A 163 -4.75 9.56 -3.06
C ILE A 163 -4.92 8.82 -4.38
N LEU A 164 -4.58 9.46 -5.50
CA LEU A 164 -4.64 8.83 -6.83
C LEU A 164 -3.65 7.67 -6.93
N ALA A 165 -2.45 7.81 -6.38
CA ALA A 165 -1.46 6.74 -6.30
C ALA A 165 -2.02 5.52 -5.53
N ALA A 166 -2.62 5.74 -4.36
CA ALA A 166 -3.25 4.69 -3.57
C ALA A 166 -4.36 3.96 -4.34
N LEU A 167 -5.17 4.67 -5.13
CA LEU A 167 -6.20 4.07 -5.97
C LEU A 167 -5.61 3.16 -7.06
N VAL A 168 -4.65 3.67 -7.83
CA VAL A 168 -4.00 2.91 -8.92
C VAL A 168 -3.29 1.68 -8.37
N CYS A 169 -2.50 1.85 -7.30
CA CYS A 169 -1.81 0.76 -6.63
C CYS A 169 -2.78 -0.27 -6.04
N GLY A 170 -3.83 0.19 -5.36
CA GLY A 170 -4.86 -0.67 -4.78
C GLY A 170 -5.58 -1.53 -5.83
N LEU A 171 -5.93 -0.94 -6.98
CA LEU A 171 -6.53 -1.68 -8.10
C LEU A 171 -5.55 -2.67 -8.73
N PHE A 172 -4.31 -2.25 -8.95
CA PHE A 172 -3.27 -3.06 -9.59
C PHE A 172 -2.90 -4.29 -8.74
N TRP A 173 -2.52 -4.07 -7.49
CA TRP A 173 -2.19 -5.15 -6.56
C TRP A 173 -3.41 -5.98 -6.19
N GLY A 174 -4.58 -5.35 -6.11
CA GLY A 174 -5.85 -6.06 -5.91
C GLY A 174 -6.15 -7.04 -7.03
N ALA A 175 -5.98 -6.63 -8.29
CA ALA A 175 -6.14 -7.50 -9.45
C ALA A 175 -5.08 -8.62 -9.48
N LEU A 176 -3.83 -8.28 -9.16
CA LEU A 176 -2.72 -9.25 -9.08
C LEU A 176 -3.01 -10.32 -8.03
N TYR A 177 -3.48 -9.93 -6.84
CA TYR A 177 -3.89 -10.85 -5.79
C TYR A 177 -5.08 -11.72 -6.22
N PHE A 178 -6.11 -11.11 -6.80
CA PHE A 178 -7.31 -11.83 -7.23
C PHE A 178 -6.98 -12.95 -8.24
N ARG A 179 -6.08 -12.65 -9.20
CA ARG A 179 -5.63 -13.59 -10.23
C ARG A 179 -4.76 -14.71 -9.68
N THR A 180 -3.86 -14.39 -8.75
CA THR A 180 -2.82 -15.33 -8.28
C THR A 180 -3.24 -16.13 -7.07
N ARG A 181 -4.18 -15.62 -6.26
CA ARG A 181 -4.57 -16.13 -4.94
C ARG A 181 -3.37 -16.36 -4.02
N ASN A 182 -2.30 -15.58 -4.21
CA ASN A 182 -1.03 -15.72 -3.52
C ASN A 182 -0.48 -14.31 -3.24
N LEU A 183 0.06 -14.07 -2.05
CA LEU A 183 0.53 -12.74 -1.65
C LEU A 183 1.97 -12.47 -2.06
N TYR A 184 2.81 -13.48 -2.33
CA TYR A 184 4.19 -13.26 -2.75
C TYR A 184 4.35 -12.29 -3.94
N PRO A 185 3.61 -12.42 -5.06
CA PRO A 185 3.79 -11.49 -6.17
C PRO A 185 3.39 -10.06 -5.79
N VAL A 186 2.42 -9.88 -4.90
CA VAL A 186 1.98 -8.57 -4.42
C VAL A 186 2.99 -7.97 -3.46
N ILE A 187 3.43 -8.73 -2.45
CA ILE A 187 4.45 -8.32 -1.48
C ILE A 187 5.72 -7.87 -2.20
N ILE A 188 6.22 -8.70 -3.12
CA ILE A 188 7.43 -8.40 -3.88
C ILE A 188 7.22 -7.19 -4.79
N SER A 189 6.08 -7.12 -5.48
CA SER A 189 5.77 -5.98 -6.33
C SER A 189 5.68 -4.67 -5.54
N HIS A 190 5.03 -4.68 -4.39
CA HIS A 190 4.83 -3.52 -3.53
C HIS A 190 6.17 -3.04 -2.97
N ALA A 191 6.90 -3.93 -2.31
CA ALA A 191 8.21 -3.64 -1.72
C ALA A 191 9.21 -3.08 -2.74
N LEU A 192 9.31 -3.71 -3.92
CA LEU A 192 10.23 -3.25 -4.96
C LEU A 192 9.77 -1.96 -5.62
N TRP A 193 8.46 -1.78 -5.84
CA TRP A 193 7.93 -0.56 -6.41
C TRP A 193 8.17 0.62 -5.45
N ASP A 194 7.87 0.46 -4.16
CA ASP A 194 8.13 1.46 -3.13
C ASP A 194 9.60 1.86 -3.09
N MET A 195 10.50 0.87 -2.98
CA MET A 195 11.94 1.12 -2.99
C MET A 195 12.36 1.86 -4.27
N THR A 196 11.80 1.49 -5.42
CA THR A 196 12.14 2.13 -6.70
C THR A 196 11.71 3.58 -6.70
N VAL A 197 10.45 3.90 -6.40
CA VAL A 197 9.93 5.28 -6.47
C VAL A 197 10.41 6.16 -5.31
N PHE A 198 10.75 5.56 -4.16
CA PHE A 198 11.25 6.29 -2.99
C PHE A 198 12.78 6.37 -2.88
N VAL A 199 13.54 5.56 -3.62
CA VAL A 199 15.01 5.55 -3.44
C VAL A 199 15.74 5.55 -4.77
N LEU A 200 15.44 4.61 -5.66
CA LEU A 200 16.26 4.40 -6.86
C LEU A 200 15.97 5.41 -7.97
N LEU A 201 14.69 5.61 -8.30
CA LEU A 201 14.21 6.39 -9.43
C LEU A 201 13.03 7.28 -9.00
N PRO A 202 13.28 8.36 -8.25
CA PRO A 202 12.22 9.23 -7.77
C PRO A 202 11.60 10.09 -8.88
N PHE A 203 10.31 10.41 -8.74
CA PHE A 203 9.58 11.25 -9.68
C PHE A 203 9.70 12.76 -9.40
N GLN A 204 10.31 13.17 -8.28
CA GLN A 204 10.61 14.58 -8.05
C GLN A 204 11.60 15.05 -9.10
N ARG A 205 11.27 16.14 -9.77
CA ARG A 205 12.17 16.88 -10.66
C ARG A 205 12.62 18.15 -9.95
#